data_AF-A0A4Q0U4F3-F1
#
_entry.id   AF-A0A4Q0U4F3-F1
#
_cell.length_a   1.000
_cell.length_b   1.000
_cell.length_c   1.000
_cell.angle_alpha   90.00
_cell.angle_beta   90.00
_cell.angle_gamma   90.00
#
_symmetry.space_group_name_H-M   'P 1'
#
loop_
_entity.id
_entity.type
_entity.pdbx_description
1 polymer ?
#
loop_
_entity_poly.entity_id
_entity_poly.type
_entity_poly.pdbx_seq_one_letter_code
_entity_poly.pdbx_strand_id
1 'polypeptide(L)'
;MGYKFEVIYKNGSLTFSNGRERLINKCKELYWNEAPEDWASFDGDFSVQYRESIGIHDRAVIEFHSKEWMEIITRALINDPNVYSVKEI
;
A
#
# COMPACT_ATOMS: atom_id res chain seq x y z
N MET A 1 16.52 -8.68 1.04
CA MET A 1 16.46 -7.32 0.46
C MET A 1 15.01 -7.11 0.05
N GLY A 2 14.27 -6.31 0.79
CA GLY A 2 12.85 -6.02 0.49
C GLY A 2 12.73 -4.91 -0.56
N TYR A 3 11.60 -4.84 -1.24
CA TYR A 3 11.28 -3.78 -2.20
C TYR A 3 10.49 -2.68 -1.49
N LYS A 4 10.98 -1.44 -1.48
CA LYS A 4 10.34 -0.33 -0.77
C LYS A 4 9.75 0.67 -1.75
N PHE A 5 8.47 1.00 -1.56
CA PHE A 5 7.77 1.96 -2.38
C PHE A 5 7.13 3.03 -1.51
N GLU A 6 7.33 4.28 -1.91
CA GLU A 6 6.52 5.40 -1.49
C GLU A 6 5.23 5.45 -2.30
N VAL A 7 4.11 5.59 -1.59
CA VAL A 7 2.79 5.84 -2.18
C VAL A 7 2.32 7.21 -1.73
N ILE A 8 1.93 8.03 -2.70
CA ILE A 8 1.36 9.36 -2.49
C ILE A 8 -0.06 9.35 -3.04
N TYR A 9 -1.02 9.77 -2.23
CA TYR A 9 -2.42 9.89 -2.63
C TYR A 9 -2.73 11.31 -3.13
N LYS A 10 -3.64 11.41 -4.10
CA LYS A 10 -4.07 12.69 -4.70
C LYS A 10 -4.71 13.64 -3.70
N ASN A 11 -5.42 13.11 -2.70
CA ASN A 11 -6.01 13.88 -1.62
C ASN A 11 -6.01 13.06 -0.34
N GLY A 12 -5.96 13.75 0.79
CA GLY A 12 -6.19 13.24 2.11
C GLY A 12 -7.59 12.68 2.20
N SER A 13 -7.73 11.54 2.86
CA SER A 13 -9.05 10.95 3.04
C SER A 13 -9.79 11.59 4.20
N LEU A 14 -11.10 11.82 4.04
CA LEU A 14 -12.00 12.10 5.17
C LEU A 14 -12.39 10.83 5.93
N THR A 15 -12.14 9.65 5.33
CA THR A 15 -12.52 8.34 5.85
C THR A 15 -11.37 7.64 6.56
N PHE A 16 -10.13 7.92 6.16
CA PHE A 16 -8.92 7.33 6.75
C PHE A 16 -8.11 8.40 7.48
N SER A 17 -7.49 8.03 8.59
CA SER A 17 -6.74 8.97 9.43
C SER A 17 -5.45 9.48 8.75
N ASN A 18 -4.90 8.72 7.80
CA ASN A 18 -3.69 9.04 7.04
C ASN A 18 -3.45 8.05 5.89
N GLY A 19 -2.41 8.32 5.09
CA GLY A 19 -2.00 7.47 3.97
C GLY A 19 -1.62 6.04 4.35
N ARG A 20 -1.07 5.80 5.54
CA ARG A 20 -0.73 4.44 5.99
C ARG A 20 -1.98 3.61 6.19
N GLU A 21 -2.97 4.14 6.90
CA GLU A 21 -4.23 3.42 7.14
C GLU A 21 -4.95 3.10 5.84
N ARG A 22 -4.96 4.06 4.92
CA ARG A 22 -5.51 3.88 3.57
C ARG A 22 -4.78 2.78 2.80
N LEU A 23 -3.45 2.79 2.82
CA LEU A 23 -2.65 1.79 2.13
C LEU A 23 -2.82 0.40 2.73
N ILE A 24 -2.88 0.28 4.07
CA ILE A 24 -3.16 -1.00 4.75
C ILE A 24 -4.52 -1.55 4.33
N ASN A 25 -5.58 -0.73 4.33
CA ASN A 25 -6.90 -1.18 3.92
C ASN A 25 -6.94 -1.61 2.45
N LYS A 26 -6.25 -0.88 1.56
CA LYS A 26 -6.14 -1.26 0.16
C LYS A 26 -5.40 -2.59 -0.02
N CYS A 27 -4.28 -2.76 0.68
CA CYS A 27 -3.52 -4.01 0.64
C CYS A 27 -4.34 -5.18 1.20
N LYS A 28 -5.09 -4.97 2.28
CA LYS A 28 -6.02 -5.96 2.85
C LYS A 28 -7.13 -6.35 1.88
N GLU A 29 -7.74 -5.38 1.20
CA GLU A 29 -8.77 -5.63 0.17
C GLU A 29 -8.19 -6.51 -0.96
N LEU A 30 -7.01 -6.16 -1.47
CA LEU A 30 -6.35 -6.93 -2.53
C LEU A 30 -5.93 -8.31 -2.03
N TYR A 31 -5.37 -8.37 -0.83
CA TYR A 31 -4.95 -9.62 -0.20
C TYR A 31 -6.14 -10.55 0.00
N TRP A 32 -7.26 -10.12 0.59
CA TRP A 32 -8.40 -11.01 0.80
C TRP A 32 -9.18 -11.39 -0.47
N ASN A 33 -9.09 -10.61 -1.55
CA ASN A 33 -9.72 -10.97 -2.82
C ASN A 33 -8.86 -11.91 -3.68
N GLU A 34 -7.53 -11.78 -3.62
CA GLU A 34 -6.59 -12.54 -4.47
C GLU A 34 -5.79 -13.58 -3.65
N ALA A 35 -5.97 -13.68 -2.33
CA ALA A 35 -5.25 -14.64 -1.50
C ALA A 35 -5.73 -16.08 -1.77
N PRO A 36 -4.80 -17.03 -1.92
CA PRO A 36 -5.14 -18.45 -1.95
C PRO A 36 -5.83 -18.90 -0.65
N GLU A 37 -6.64 -19.95 -0.75
CA GLU A 37 -7.52 -20.48 0.32
C GLU A 37 -6.78 -20.89 1.60
N ASP A 38 -5.49 -21.17 1.47
CA ASP A 38 -4.54 -21.38 2.56
C ASP A 38 -3.78 -20.05 2.73
N TRP A 39 -3.92 -19.32 3.85
CA TRP A 39 -2.79 -18.73 4.60
C TRP A 39 -3.18 -17.89 5.83
N ALA A 40 -2.42 -18.13 6.91
CA ALA A 40 -2.42 -17.41 8.18
C ALA A 40 -1.35 -16.29 8.26
N SER A 41 -0.66 -15.97 7.16
CA SER A 41 0.55 -15.14 7.20
C SER A 41 0.40 -13.82 6.43
N PHE A 42 -0.52 -12.96 6.89
CA PHE A 42 -0.45 -11.53 6.55
C PHE A 42 0.79 -10.87 7.17
N ASP A 43 1.34 -11.44 8.25
CA ASP A 43 2.33 -10.80 9.14
C ASP A 43 3.76 -10.72 8.57
N GLY A 44 4.02 -11.25 7.36
CA GLY A 44 5.38 -11.41 6.83
C GLY A 44 5.64 -10.89 5.41
N ASP A 45 4.63 -10.78 4.54
CA ASP A 45 4.83 -10.53 3.11
C ASP A 45 5.09 -9.07 2.76
N PHE A 46 4.52 -8.14 3.53
CA PHE A 46 4.80 -6.71 3.39
C PHE A 46 4.53 -5.96 4.70
N SER A 47 5.15 -4.80 4.87
CA SER A 47 4.92 -3.90 5.99
C SER A 47 4.60 -2.49 5.48
N VAL A 48 3.66 -1.81 6.15
CA VAL A 48 3.26 -0.44 5.79
C VAL A 48 3.62 0.53 6.90
N GLN A 49 4.46 1.49 6.56
CA GLN A 49 4.97 2.52 7.45
C GLN A 49 4.29 3.87 7.18
N TYR A 50 4.14 4.64 8.24
CA TYR A 50 3.60 5.99 8.16
C TYR A 50 4.64 6.91 7.55
N ARG A 51 4.19 7.82 6.70
CA ARG A 51 4.99 8.94 6.23
C ARG A 51 4.14 10.20 6.37
N GLU A 52 4.78 11.28 6.80
CA GLU A 52 4.08 12.55 7.00
C GLU A 52 3.45 13.03 5.68
N SER A 53 2.16 13.38 5.77
CA SER A 53 1.38 13.93 4.66
C SER A 53 1.96 15.29 4.23
N ILE A 54 1.97 15.57 2.93
CA ILE A 54 2.43 16.86 2.40
C ILE A 54 1.21 17.68 1.98
N GLY A 55 0.87 18.70 2.75
CA GLY A 55 -0.31 19.53 2.49
C GLY A 55 -1.59 18.69 2.52
N ILE A 56 -2.29 18.61 1.40
CA ILE A 56 -3.49 17.77 1.25
C ILE A 56 -3.17 16.34 0.81
N HIS A 57 -1.91 15.95 0.63
CA HIS A 57 -1.55 14.62 0.09
C HIS A 57 -1.12 13.68 1.20
N ASP A 58 -1.89 12.59 1.36
CA ASP A 58 -1.53 11.50 2.24
C ASP A 58 -0.36 10.68 1.68
N ARG A 59 0.57 10.29 2.56
CA ARG A 59 1.75 9.50 2.20
C ARG A 59 1.88 8.25 3.05
N ALA A 60 2.45 7.21 2.44
CA ALA A 60 2.82 5.99 3.11
C ALA A 60 4.02 5.34 2.41
N VAL A 61 4.70 4.46 3.14
CA VAL A 61 5.72 3.60 2.56
C VAL A 61 5.27 2.16 2.75
N ILE A 62 5.36 1.36 1.71
CA ILE A 62 5.18 -0.09 1.77
C ILE A 62 6.50 -0.78 1.45
N GLU A 63 6.85 -1.75 2.26
CA GLU A 63 8.03 -2.60 2.09
C GLU A 63 7.56 -4.03 1.85
N PHE A 64 7.87 -4.59 0.69
CA PHE A 64 7.52 -5.95 0.32
C PHE A 64 8.69 -6.89 0.58
N HIS A 65 8.39 -8.03 1.18
CA HIS A 65 9.31 -9.16 1.32
C HIS A 65 9.03 -10.27 0.29
N SER A 66 7.84 -10.25 -0.33
CA SER A 66 7.48 -11.12 -1.46
C SER A 66 7.39 -10.32 -2.77
N LYS A 67 8.02 -10.84 -3.83
CA LYS A 67 7.98 -10.22 -5.17
C LYS A 67 6.59 -10.31 -5.80
N GLU A 68 5.86 -11.40 -5.56
CA GLU A 68 4.52 -11.59 -6.12
C GLU A 68 3.54 -10.51 -5.63
N TRP A 69 3.50 -10.30 -4.32
CA TRP A 69 2.67 -9.26 -3.70
C TRP A 69 3.11 -7.85 -4.09
N MET A 70 4.42 -7.64 -4.28
CA MET A 70 4.92 -6.38 -4.82
C MET A 70 4.30 -6.06 -6.18
N GLU A 71 4.28 -7.02 -7.11
CA GLU A 71 3.73 -6.81 -8.46
C GLU A 71 2.21 -6.59 -8.41
N ILE A 72 1.47 -7.40 -7.65
CA ILE A 72 0.01 -7.30 -7.51
C ILE A 72 -0.39 -5.96 -6.91
N ILE A 73 0.17 -5.61 -5.74
CA ILE A 73 -0.21 -4.40 -5.00
C ILE A 73 0.26 -3.15 -5.75
N THR A 74 1.48 -3.13 -6.28
CA THR A 74 1.98 -1.97 -7.04
C THR A 74 1.14 -1.73 -8.29
N ARG A 75 0.77 -2.79 -9.03
CA ARG A 75 -0.13 -2.67 -10.18
C ARG A 75 -1.49 -2.13 -9.78
N ALA A 76 -2.08 -2.63 -8.70
CA ALA A 76 -3.37 -2.15 -8.21
C ALA A 76 -3.31 -0.67 -7.79
N LEU A 77 -2.23 -0.26 -7.12
CA LEU A 77 -2.02 1.13 -6.72
C LEU A 77 -1.82 2.07 -7.90
N ILE A 78 -1.07 1.66 -8.93
CA ILE A 78 -0.89 2.45 -10.16
C ILE A 78 -2.22 2.67 -10.88
N ASN A 79 -3.14 1.69 -10.81
CA ASN A 79 -4.47 1.79 -11.41
C ASN A 79 -5.52 2.46 -10.48
N ASP A 80 -5.19 2.75 -9.23
CA ASP A 80 -6.12 3.38 -8.29
C ASP A 80 -6.25 4.87 -8.63
N PRO A 81 -7.46 5.37 -8.96
CA PRO A 81 -7.66 6.76 -9.36
C PRO A 81 -7.33 7.76 -8.26
N ASN A 82 -7.23 7.32 -7.00
CA ASN A 82 -6.88 8.16 -5.88
C ASN A 82 -5.37 8.22 -5.58
N VAL A 83 -4.59 7.34 -6.19
CA VAL A 83 -3.13 7.36 -6.07
C VAL A 83 -2.58 8.39 -7.05
N TYR A 84 -1.72 9.27 -6.55
CA TYR A 84 -1.04 10.27 -7.35
C TYR A 84 0.29 9.73 -7.89
N SER A 85 1.04 9.03 -7.05
CA SER A 85 2.35 8.50 -7.40
C SER A 85 2.69 7.26 -6.59
N VAL A 86 3.34 6.29 -7.22
CA VAL A 86 3.99 5.14 -6.58
C VAL A 86 5.45 5.13 -7.06
N LYS A 87 6.41 5.21 -6.15
CA LYS A 87 7.83 5.33 -6.49
C LYS A 87 8.69 4.43 -5.60
N GLU A 88 9.60 3.66 -6.20
CA GLU A 88 10.61 2.88 -5.46
C GLU A 88 11.63 3.81 -4.76
N ILE A 89 11.99 3.51 -3.52
CA ILE A 89 12.88 4.34 -2.67
C ILE A 89 13.97 3.55 -1.94
#